data_AF-A0A965X292-F1
#
_entry.id   AF-A0A965X292-F1
#
_cell.length_a   1.000
_cell.length_b   1.000
_cell.length_c   1.000
_cell.angle_alpha   90.00
_cell.angle_beta   90.00
_cell.angle_gamma   90.00
#
_symmetry.space_group_name_H-M   'P 1'
#
loop_
_entity.id
_entity.type
_entity.pdbx_description
1 polymer ?
#
loop_
_entity_poly.entity_id
_entity_poly.type
_entity_poly.pdbx_seq_one_letter_code
_entity_poly.pdbx_strand_id
1 'polypeptide(L)'
;MEPNLMKSKYTFIYNTQIEILMESTLADIAEEARVDASFRHLKYLVLGGGYGRGEGGILIKENGEAALYNDLDFFVISNTRLPWKNNQLNQFFKHVSEKWEKKLGINVDFSKAKNAKYVKSRSHIMVWREMILSPTLLIGDAEEFQRYFSPIPPVMPPSETAKLLVNRMSGLLLAKQRLLRKSDLFYEDYDFIARNINKAVLACGDALLLFRGKYALKVQDRLQSLDELHVEKTEKWAKLKSLYAEAVRLKKTPSILQDRESQMRKLQETVELSTETARALEGFLCSSEQKSLLRRLKENLIIFQLRKNFSFLNIELNLANNMYFCFILVLMSLLQGSALLPDEHENAYRKMWNYIG
;
A
#
# COMPACT_ATOMS: atom_id res chain seq x y z
N MET A 1 -9.96 -41.23 -0.47
CA MET A 1 -10.39 -39.82 -0.39
C MET A 1 -9.16 -39.03 -0.05
N GLU A 2 -8.61 -38.28 -1.01
CA GLU A 2 -7.61 -37.27 -0.69
C GLU A 2 -8.24 -36.28 0.30
N PRO A 3 -7.54 -35.88 1.38
CA PRO A 3 -8.04 -34.84 2.24
C PRO A 3 -8.24 -33.61 1.36
N ASN A 4 -9.49 -33.15 1.27
CA ASN A 4 -9.88 -31.94 0.58
C ASN A 4 -9.01 -30.82 1.18
N LEU A 5 -7.91 -30.46 0.50
CA LEU A 5 -7.00 -29.40 0.95
C LEU A 5 -7.83 -28.13 1.02
N MET A 6 -8.27 -27.77 2.22
CA MET A 6 -9.07 -26.58 2.48
C MET A 6 -8.33 -25.39 1.89
N LYS A 7 -8.88 -24.84 0.81
CA LYS A 7 -8.26 -23.74 0.09
C LYS A 7 -8.29 -22.51 0.97
N SER A 8 -7.15 -21.86 1.13
CA SER A 8 -7.06 -20.61 1.89
C SER A 8 -7.96 -19.53 1.28
N LYS A 9 -8.81 -18.91 2.11
CA LYS A 9 -9.74 -17.85 1.68
C LYS A 9 -9.16 -16.48 1.97
N TYR A 10 -8.54 -16.29 3.15
CA TYR A 10 -8.05 -14.98 3.58
C TYR A 10 -6.52 -14.90 3.67
N THR A 11 -5.84 -16.01 3.90
CA THR A 11 -4.40 -16.00 4.23
C THR A 11 -3.52 -16.62 3.14
N PHE A 12 -2.23 -16.28 3.11
CA PHE A 12 -1.29 -16.90 2.17
C PHE A 12 -1.02 -18.39 2.45
N ILE A 13 -1.06 -18.77 3.73
CA ILE A 13 -0.96 -20.16 4.19
C ILE A 13 -2.24 -20.44 4.95
N TYR A 14 -2.95 -21.48 4.54
CA TYR A 14 -4.13 -21.90 5.29
C TYR A 14 -3.76 -22.18 6.75
N ASN A 15 -4.33 -21.39 7.66
CA ASN A 15 -4.29 -21.63 9.09
C ASN A 15 -5.73 -21.63 9.60
N THR A 16 -6.20 -22.79 10.07
CA THR A 16 -7.61 -22.97 10.45
C THR A 16 -8.08 -21.98 11.52
N GLN A 17 -7.24 -21.66 12.51
CA GLN A 17 -7.62 -20.74 13.58
C GLN A 17 -7.83 -19.32 13.03
N ILE A 18 -6.93 -18.85 12.18
CA ILE A 18 -7.02 -17.53 11.56
C ILE A 18 -8.18 -17.45 10.57
N GLU A 19 -8.40 -18.49 9.78
CA GLU A 19 -9.53 -18.52 8.82
C GLU A 19 -10.89 -18.48 9.54
N ILE A 20 -11.04 -19.22 10.65
CA ILE A 20 -12.25 -19.17 11.50
C ILE A 20 -12.41 -17.79 12.16
N LEU A 21 -11.32 -17.24 12.71
CA LEU A 21 -11.33 -15.90 13.31
C LEU A 21 -11.80 -14.85 12.30
N MET A 22 -11.23 -14.88 11.08
CA MET A 22 -11.58 -13.98 10.00
C MET A 22 -13.04 -14.14 9.58
N GLU A 23 -13.53 -15.37 9.38
CA GLU A 23 -14.93 -15.61 9.00
C GLU A 23 -15.90 -15.02 10.04
N SER A 24 -15.66 -15.27 11.34
CA SER A 24 -16.54 -14.74 12.40
C SER A 24 -16.45 -13.22 12.50
N THR A 25 -15.25 -12.66 12.39
CA THR A 25 -15.00 -11.22 12.52
C THR A 25 -15.65 -10.45 11.37
N LEU A 26 -15.53 -10.94 10.14
CA LEU A 26 -16.15 -10.30 8.97
C LEU A 26 -17.67 -10.42 9.01
N ALA A 27 -18.22 -11.53 9.53
CA ALA A 27 -19.64 -11.69 9.75
C ALA A 27 -20.17 -10.69 10.79
N ASP A 28 -19.48 -10.56 11.94
CA ASP A 28 -19.85 -9.62 13.00
C ASP A 28 -19.78 -8.16 12.51
N ILE A 29 -18.70 -7.77 11.82
CA ILE A 29 -18.56 -6.42 11.22
C ILE A 29 -19.71 -6.13 10.25
N ALA A 30 -20.06 -7.11 9.39
CA ALA A 30 -21.16 -6.95 8.45
C ALA A 30 -22.50 -6.79 9.18
N GLU A 31 -22.72 -7.53 10.27
CA GLU A 31 -23.95 -7.42 11.05
C GLU A 31 -24.06 -6.10 11.80
N GLU A 32 -22.98 -5.64 12.44
CA GLU A 32 -22.91 -4.32 13.05
C GLU A 32 -23.25 -3.21 12.05
N ALA A 33 -22.76 -3.33 10.81
CA ALA A 33 -23.07 -2.38 9.76
C ALA A 33 -24.54 -2.44 9.30
N ARG A 34 -25.21 -3.61 9.36
CA ARG A 34 -26.63 -3.76 8.96
C ARG A 34 -27.60 -3.17 9.97
N VAL A 35 -27.29 -3.25 11.26
CA VAL A 35 -28.17 -2.75 12.33
C VAL A 35 -28.07 -1.23 12.53
N ASP A 36 -27.01 -0.60 12.05
CA ASP A 36 -26.84 0.86 12.16
C ASP A 36 -27.80 1.64 11.25
N ALA A 37 -28.29 2.78 11.73
CA ALA A 37 -29.25 3.60 10.99
C ALA A 37 -28.71 4.15 9.66
N SER A 38 -27.38 4.28 9.53
CA SER A 38 -26.69 4.73 8.31
C SER A 38 -26.54 3.63 7.25
N PHE A 39 -26.85 2.36 7.57
CA PHE A 39 -26.81 1.23 6.63
C PHE A 39 -27.51 1.52 5.31
N ARG A 40 -28.65 2.23 5.37
CA ARG A 40 -29.43 2.64 4.19
C ARG A 40 -28.65 3.49 3.18
N HIS A 41 -27.49 4.03 3.57
CA HIS A 41 -26.59 4.82 2.74
C HIS A 41 -25.40 4.02 2.23
N LEU A 42 -25.14 2.84 2.80
CA LEU A 42 -24.12 1.90 2.36
C LEU A 42 -24.61 1.15 1.12
N LYS A 43 -23.78 1.05 0.11
CA LYS A 43 -24.03 0.23 -1.08
C LYS A 43 -23.23 -1.07 -1.03
N TYR A 44 -21.93 -0.94 -0.80
CA TYR A 44 -21.03 -2.08 -0.69
C TYR A 44 -20.05 -1.87 0.47
N LEU A 45 -19.75 -2.96 1.16
CA LEU A 45 -18.60 -3.06 2.07
C LEU A 45 -17.70 -4.17 1.54
N VAL A 46 -16.47 -3.82 1.18
CA VAL A 46 -15.51 -4.73 0.57
C VAL A 46 -14.25 -4.79 1.41
N LEU A 47 -13.83 -5.99 1.82
CA LEU A 47 -12.49 -6.21 2.34
C LEU A 47 -11.52 -6.28 1.15
N GLY A 48 -10.53 -5.38 1.14
CA GLY A 48 -9.43 -5.40 0.18
C GLY A 48 -8.11 -5.79 0.84
N GLY A 49 -7.02 -5.21 0.34
CA GLY A 49 -5.68 -5.48 0.87
C GLY A 49 -5.25 -6.94 0.71
N GLY A 50 -4.35 -7.41 1.57
CA GLY A 50 -3.87 -8.79 1.55
C GLY A 50 -4.97 -9.80 1.85
N TYR A 51 -5.71 -9.61 2.96
CA TYR A 51 -6.73 -10.56 3.37
C TYR A 51 -7.90 -10.67 2.38
N GLY A 52 -8.30 -9.56 1.75
CA GLY A 52 -9.35 -9.58 0.73
C GLY A 52 -8.96 -10.33 -0.55
N ARG A 53 -7.68 -10.65 -0.75
CA ARG A 53 -7.17 -11.40 -1.89
C ARG A 53 -6.73 -12.82 -1.56
N GLY A 54 -6.90 -13.27 -0.32
CA GLY A 54 -6.34 -14.56 0.13
C GLY A 54 -4.81 -14.50 0.31
N GLU A 55 -4.27 -13.33 0.62
CA GLU A 55 -2.83 -13.05 0.73
C GLU A 55 -2.49 -12.40 2.09
N GLY A 56 -3.33 -12.60 3.10
CA GLY A 56 -3.06 -12.18 4.47
C GLY A 56 -1.85 -12.90 5.06
N GLY A 57 -0.94 -12.14 5.69
CA GLY A 57 0.18 -12.69 6.44
C GLY A 57 -0.23 -13.14 7.83
N ILE A 58 0.40 -14.21 8.31
CA ILE A 58 0.18 -14.77 9.64
C ILE A 58 1.49 -14.69 10.42
N LEU A 59 1.44 -14.09 11.61
CA LEU A 59 2.54 -14.12 12.57
C LEU A 59 2.39 -15.34 13.46
N ILE A 60 3.45 -16.16 13.57
CA ILE A 60 3.52 -17.21 14.59
C ILE A 60 4.31 -16.64 15.76
N LYS A 61 3.64 -16.49 16.90
CA LYS A 61 4.26 -16.00 18.14
C LYS A 61 5.18 -17.08 18.74
N GLU A 62 6.04 -16.67 19.67
CA GLU A 62 6.98 -17.59 20.35
C GLU A 62 6.28 -18.74 21.09
N ASN A 63 5.07 -18.50 21.59
CA ASN A 63 4.22 -19.51 22.24
C ASN A 63 3.54 -20.47 21.24
N GLY A 64 3.79 -20.33 19.93
CA GLY A 64 3.18 -21.13 18.87
C GLY A 64 1.79 -20.66 18.41
N GLU A 65 1.23 -19.62 19.03
CA GLU A 65 -0.07 -19.06 18.65
C GLU A 65 0.03 -18.32 17.31
N ALA A 66 -0.95 -18.54 16.43
CA ALA A 66 -1.09 -17.79 15.18
C ALA A 66 -1.87 -16.49 15.42
N ALA A 67 -1.37 -15.38 14.88
CA ALA A 67 -2.05 -14.08 14.91
C ALA A 67 -2.12 -13.45 13.52
N LEU A 68 -3.14 -12.61 13.33
CA LEU A 68 -3.20 -11.71 12.18
C LEU A 68 -1.99 -10.78 12.23
N TYR A 69 -1.36 -10.58 11.07
CA TYR A 69 -0.22 -9.67 10.97
C TYR A 69 -0.56 -8.39 10.24
N ASN A 70 -1.08 -8.49 9.00
CA ASN A 70 -1.39 -7.31 8.20
C ASN A 70 -2.61 -6.55 8.71
N ASP A 71 -2.78 -5.31 8.23
CA ASP A 71 -3.96 -4.50 8.50
C ASP A 71 -5.20 -5.08 7.76
N LEU A 72 -6.40 -4.79 8.26
CA LEU A 72 -7.66 -5.01 7.54
C LEU A 72 -8.09 -3.73 6.84
N ASP A 73 -8.07 -3.72 5.51
CA ASP A 73 -8.44 -2.56 4.69
C ASP A 73 -9.86 -2.71 4.13
N PHE A 74 -10.82 -1.94 4.65
CA PHE A 74 -12.20 -1.93 4.17
C PHE A 74 -12.51 -0.75 3.26
N PHE A 75 -13.20 -1.04 2.15
CA PHE A 75 -13.71 -0.04 1.22
C PHE A 75 -15.20 0.17 1.46
N VAL A 76 -15.54 1.40 1.84
CA VAL A 76 -16.91 1.84 2.13
C VAL A 76 -17.45 2.54 0.89
N ILE A 77 -18.34 1.86 0.16
CA ILE A 77 -18.97 2.39 -1.05
C ILE A 77 -20.40 2.76 -0.74
N SER A 78 -20.75 4.04 -0.89
CA SER A 78 -22.10 4.54 -0.60
C SER A 78 -22.99 4.60 -1.83
N ASN A 79 -24.30 4.55 -1.60
CA ASN A 79 -25.33 4.75 -2.63
C ASN A 79 -25.72 6.24 -2.79
N THR A 80 -25.08 7.14 -2.03
CA THR A 80 -25.44 8.55 -1.97
C THR A 80 -24.27 9.48 -2.28
N ARG A 81 -24.59 10.63 -2.89
CA ARG A 81 -23.61 11.71 -3.15
C ARG A 81 -23.60 12.78 -2.05
N LEU A 82 -24.51 12.69 -1.08
CA LEU A 82 -24.71 13.74 -0.08
C LEU A 82 -23.61 13.67 1.00
N PRO A 83 -22.81 14.74 1.20
CA PRO A 83 -21.66 14.71 2.10
C PRO A 83 -22.00 14.35 3.55
N TRP A 84 -23.11 14.85 4.09
CA TRP A 84 -23.51 14.58 5.48
C TRP A 84 -23.88 13.11 5.72
N LYS A 85 -24.49 12.43 4.73
CA LYS A 85 -24.78 10.99 4.80
C LYS A 85 -23.52 10.14 4.73
N ASN A 86 -22.56 10.53 3.89
CA ASN A 86 -21.25 9.90 3.88
C ASN A 86 -20.50 10.15 5.20
N ASN A 87 -20.70 11.31 5.83
CA ASN A 87 -20.12 11.60 7.14
C ASN A 87 -20.71 10.73 8.26
N GLN A 88 -22.01 10.42 8.22
CA GLN A 88 -22.64 9.46 9.14
C GLN A 88 -21.99 8.07 9.01
N LEU A 89 -21.82 7.56 7.79
CA LEU A 89 -21.09 6.31 7.54
C LEU A 89 -19.66 6.36 8.07
N ASN A 90 -18.93 7.46 7.81
CA ASN A 90 -17.55 7.62 8.29
C ASN A 90 -17.47 7.63 9.82
N GLN A 91 -18.41 8.29 10.49
CA GLN A 91 -18.48 8.31 11.95
C GLN A 91 -18.78 6.92 12.49
N PHE A 92 -19.77 6.21 11.93
CA PHE A 92 -20.07 4.84 12.31
C PHE A 92 -18.84 3.94 12.17
N PHE A 93 -18.22 3.88 10.98
CA PHE A 93 -17.08 3.01 10.72
C PHE A 93 -15.82 3.40 11.49
N LYS A 94 -15.69 4.66 11.93
CA LYS A 94 -14.63 5.04 12.87
C LYS A 94 -14.78 4.33 14.23
N HIS A 95 -16.00 4.23 14.76
CA HIS A 95 -16.22 3.51 16.03
C HIS A 95 -16.02 1.99 15.85
N VAL A 96 -16.45 1.44 14.71
CA VAL A 96 -16.21 0.03 14.34
C VAL A 96 -14.71 -0.24 14.26
N SER A 97 -13.94 0.61 13.57
CA SER A 97 -12.48 0.56 13.49
C SER A 97 -11.86 0.46 14.90
N GLU A 98 -12.11 1.43 15.77
CA GLU A 98 -11.53 1.48 17.12
C GLU A 98 -11.85 0.23 17.95
N LYS A 99 -13.08 -0.29 17.86
CA LYS A 99 -13.50 -1.53 18.53
C LYS A 99 -12.71 -2.74 18.05
N TRP A 100 -12.61 -2.91 16.74
CA TRP A 100 -12.00 -4.10 16.14
C TRP A 100 -10.47 -4.04 16.17
N GLU A 101 -9.87 -2.85 16.10
CA GLU A 101 -8.43 -2.67 16.36
C GLU A 101 -8.05 -3.17 17.74
N LYS A 102 -8.82 -2.76 18.76
CA LYS A 102 -8.60 -3.21 20.13
C LYS A 102 -8.79 -4.72 20.29
N LYS A 103 -9.77 -5.31 19.60
CA LYS A 103 -10.08 -6.74 19.70
C LYS A 103 -9.05 -7.62 18.99
N LEU A 104 -8.54 -7.17 17.84
CA LEU A 104 -7.66 -7.97 16.97
C LEU A 104 -6.17 -7.68 17.19
N GLY A 105 -5.80 -6.54 17.77
CA GLY A 105 -4.41 -6.14 17.97
C GLY A 105 -3.68 -5.74 16.67
N ILE A 106 -4.43 -5.46 15.60
CA ILE A 106 -3.95 -4.98 14.30
C ILE A 106 -4.79 -3.78 13.86
N ASN A 107 -4.30 -2.98 12.91
CA ASN A 107 -5.10 -1.87 12.39
C ASN A 107 -6.29 -2.39 11.57
N VAL A 108 -7.42 -1.70 11.70
CA VAL A 108 -8.68 -2.02 11.01
C VAL A 108 -9.17 -0.73 10.40
N ASP A 109 -8.75 -0.47 9.15
CA ASP A 109 -9.03 0.80 8.47
C ASP A 109 -10.28 0.70 7.59
N PHE A 110 -11.12 1.73 7.68
CA PHE A 110 -12.25 1.92 6.78
C PHE A 110 -12.03 3.17 5.95
N SER A 111 -11.95 3.01 4.63
CA SER A 111 -11.83 4.14 3.71
C SER A 111 -12.97 5.13 3.93
N LYS A 112 -12.70 6.43 3.75
CA LYS A 112 -13.78 7.43 3.69
C LYS A 112 -14.83 7.03 2.65
N ALA A 113 -16.09 7.00 3.05
CA ALA A 113 -17.22 6.63 2.20
C ALA A 113 -17.19 7.38 0.86
N LYS A 114 -17.14 6.62 -0.24
CA LYS A 114 -17.19 7.14 -1.61
C LYS A 114 -18.41 6.60 -2.33
N ASN A 115 -19.09 7.44 -3.09
CA ASN A 115 -20.20 6.96 -3.90
C ASN A 115 -19.71 6.03 -5.03
N ALA A 116 -20.53 5.05 -5.44
CA ALA A 116 -20.14 4.08 -6.46
C ALA A 116 -19.68 4.72 -7.81
N LYS A 117 -20.27 5.84 -8.23
CA LYS A 117 -19.85 6.57 -9.46
C LYS A 117 -18.44 7.17 -9.32
N TYR A 118 -18.07 7.66 -8.13
CA TYR A 118 -16.73 8.16 -7.84
C TYR A 118 -15.69 7.04 -7.98
N VAL A 119 -15.99 5.86 -7.43
CA VAL A 119 -15.12 4.67 -7.52
C VAL A 119 -15.01 4.22 -8.98
N LYS A 120 -16.14 4.09 -9.69
CA LYS A 120 -16.17 3.66 -11.10
C LYS A 120 -15.35 4.58 -12.01
N SER A 121 -15.48 5.90 -11.87
CA SER A 121 -14.68 6.88 -12.64
C SER A 121 -13.17 6.84 -12.33
N ARG A 122 -12.76 6.12 -11.28
CA ARG A 122 -11.38 6.00 -10.80
C ARG A 122 -10.89 4.56 -10.76
N SER A 123 -11.53 3.65 -11.50
CA SER A 123 -11.10 2.25 -11.60
C SER A 123 -9.72 2.06 -12.25
N HIS A 124 -9.15 3.12 -12.84
CA HIS A 124 -7.76 3.15 -13.32
C HIS A 124 -6.72 3.34 -12.19
N ILE A 125 -7.13 3.85 -11.02
CA ILE A 125 -6.25 4.02 -9.85
C ILE A 125 -6.06 2.66 -9.20
N MET A 126 -4.81 2.32 -8.87
CA MET A 126 -4.37 1.00 -8.41
C MET A 126 -5.25 0.46 -7.29
N VAL A 127 -5.48 1.24 -6.24
CA VAL A 127 -6.24 0.79 -5.06
C VAL A 127 -7.69 0.41 -5.39
N TRP A 128 -8.38 1.21 -6.23
CA TRP A 128 -9.76 0.92 -6.63
C TRP A 128 -9.80 -0.25 -7.61
N ARG A 129 -8.82 -0.31 -8.52
CA ARG A 129 -8.69 -1.39 -9.49
C ARG A 129 -8.55 -2.75 -8.80
N GLU A 130 -7.62 -2.86 -7.85
CA GLU A 130 -7.38 -4.11 -7.13
C GLU A 130 -8.62 -4.56 -6.35
N MET A 131 -9.28 -3.61 -5.66
CA MET A 131 -10.50 -3.90 -4.91
C MET A 131 -11.64 -4.39 -5.81
N ILE A 132 -11.80 -3.79 -6.99
CA ILE A 132 -12.84 -4.22 -7.95
C ILE A 132 -12.52 -5.59 -8.53
N LEU A 133 -11.25 -5.87 -8.87
CA LEU A 133 -10.87 -7.11 -9.55
C LEU A 133 -10.75 -8.32 -8.63
N SER A 134 -10.53 -8.11 -7.33
CA SER A 134 -10.46 -9.19 -6.34
C SER A 134 -11.22 -8.80 -5.07
N PRO A 135 -12.55 -8.65 -5.14
CA PRO A 135 -13.35 -8.22 -4.01
C PRO A 135 -13.59 -9.39 -3.04
N THR A 136 -13.39 -9.14 -1.76
CA THR A 136 -14.08 -9.90 -0.70
C THR A 136 -15.27 -9.06 -0.25
N LEU A 137 -16.45 -9.33 -0.83
CA LEU A 137 -17.66 -8.54 -0.57
C LEU A 137 -18.35 -9.01 0.71
N LEU A 138 -18.48 -8.12 1.70
CA LEU A 138 -19.19 -8.38 2.97
C LEU A 138 -20.65 -7.96 2.89
N ILE A 139 -20.92 -6.84 2.21
CA ILE A 139 -22.25 -6.27 2.05
C ILE A 139 -22.44 -5.86 0.59
N GLY A 140 -23.61 -6.21 0.04
CA GLY A 140 -24.09 -5.86 -1.29
C GLY A 140 -24.12 -7.05 -2.24
N ASP A 141 -24.68 -6.85 -3.42
CA ASP A 141 -24.88 -7.91 -4.41
C ASP A 141 -23.64 -8.10 -5.30
N ALA A 142 -23.11 -9.32 -5.37
CA ALA A 142 -21.86 -9.62 -6.07
C ALA A 142 -22.01 -9.50 -7.60
N GLU A 143 -23.14 -9.92 -8.16
CA GLU A 143 -23.41 -9.83 -9.59
C GLU A 143 -23.60 -8.37 -10.03
N GLU A 144 -24.36 -7.59 -9.26
CA GLU A 144 -24.50 -6.16 -9.45
C GLU A 144 -23.16 -5.44 -9.34
N PHE A 145 -22.34 -5.80 -8.33
CA PHE A 145 -21.01 -5.23 -8.15
C PHE A 145 -20.14 -5.44 -9.41
N GLN A 146 -20.03 -6.70 -9.86
CA GLN A 146 -19.23 -7.04 -11.04
C GLN A 146 -19.75 -6.35 -12.30
N ARG A 147 -21.06 -6.38 -12.54
CA ARG A 147 -21.70 -5.70 -13.69
C ARG A 147 -21.50 -4.19 -13.63
N TYR A 148 -21.57 -3.58 -12.45
CA TYR A 148 -21.49 -2.13 -12.31
C TYR A 148 -20.07 -1.60 -12.58
N PHE A 149 -19.05 -2.29 -12.09
CA PHE A 149 -17.66 -1.84 -12.21
C PHE A 149 -16.93 -2.34 -13.46
N SER A 150 -17.54 -3.23 -14.24
CA SER A 150 -17.02 -3.67 -15.54
C SER A 150 -17.44 -2.75 -16.70
N PRO A 151 -16.63 -2.65 -17.78
CA PRO A 151 -15.24 -3.10 -17.88
C PRO A 151 -14.29 -2.15 -17.13
N ILE A 152 -13.13 -2.67 -16.74
CA ILE A 152 -12.05 -1.88 -16.14
C ILE A 152 -11.01 -1.55 -17.23
N PRO A 153 -10.44 -0.32 -17.26
CA PRO A 153 -9.39 0.01 -18.21
C PRO A 153 -8.23 -0.99 -18.16
N PRO A 154 -7.67 -1.46 -19.29
CA PRO A 154 -6.64 -2.50 -19.26
C PRO A 154 -5.31 -1.98 -18.70
N VAL A 155 -4.96 -0.71 -18.97
CA VAL A 155 -3.66 -0.11 -18.61
C VAL A 155 -3.81 0.77 -17.37
N MET A 156 -2.84 0.65 -16.46
CA MET A 156 -2.72 1.52 -15.29
C MET A 156 -1.84 2.73 -15.65
N PRO A 157 -2.20 3.96 -15.26
CA PRO A 157 -1.42 5.13 -15.62
C PRO A 157 -0.04 5.12 -14.93
N PRO A 158 1.01 5.64 -15.60
CA PRO A 158 2.37 5.73 -15.02
C PRO A 158 2.42 6.47 -13.68
N SER A 159 1.52 7.43 -13.45
CA SER A 159 1.41 8.13 -12.17
C SER A 159 1.05 7.21 -11.00
N GLU A 160 0.42 6.05 -11.21
CA GLU A 160 0.22 5.06 -10.14
C GLU A 160 1.53 4.38 -9.74
N THR A 161 2.43 4.15 -10.69
CA THR A 161 3.78 3.65 -10.39
C THR A 161 4.58 4.68 -9.60
N ALA A 162 4.51 5.95 -10.00
CA ALA A 162 5.15 7.03 -9.27
C ALA A 162 4.59 7.18 -7.85
N LYS A 163 3.26 7.14 -7.68
CA LYS A 163 2.61 7.14 -6.36
C LYS A 163 3.04 5.98 -5.48
N LEU A 164 3.12 4.77 -6.04
CA LEU A 164 3.56 3.57 -5.34
C LEU A 164 4.98 3.76 -4.79
N LEU A 165 5.91 4.20 -5.64
CA LEU A 165 7.30 4.46 -5.25
C LEU A 165 7.39 5.57 -4.18
N VAL A 166 6.70 6.70 -4.37
CA VAL A 166 6.66 7.77 -3.36
C VAL A 166 6.19 7.22 -2.02
N ASN A 167 5.05 6.53 -1.98
CA ASN A 167 4.50 6.00 -0.73
C ASN A 167 5.46 5.04 0.00
N ARG A 168 6.22 4.23 -0.74
CA ARG A 168 7.17 3.30 -0.10
C ARG A 168 8.49 3.96 0.27
N MET A 169 9.00 4.87 -0.53
CA MET A 169 10.20 5.66 -0.19
C MET A 169 9.94 6.59 1.00
N SER A 170 8.72 7.13 1.15
CA SER A 170 8.31 7.81 2.38
C SER A 170 8.41 6.88 3.59
N GLY A 171 7.91 5.65 3.47
CA GLY A 171 8.02 4.62 4.51
C GLY A 171 9.47 4.32 4.90
N LEU A 172 10.38 4.20 3.91
CA LEU A 172 11.82 4.06 4.15
C LEU A 172 12.39 5.27 4.89
N LEU A 173 11.97 6.49 4.54
CA LEU A 173 12.43 7.70 5.22
C LEU A 173 12.02 7.65 6.69
N LEU A 174 10.78 7.25 6.98
CA LEU A 174 10.31 7.12 8.36
C LEU A 174 11.06 6.02 9.13
N ALA A 175 11.32 4.88 8.49
CA ALA A 175 12.11 3.80 9.09
C ALA A 175 13.54 4.26 9.41
N LYS A 176 14.16 5.00 8.49
CA LYS A 176 15.48 5.62 8.68
C LYS A 176 15.49 6.61 9.84
N GLN A 177 14.53 7.55 9.88
CA GLN A 177 14.44 8.52 10.97
C GLN A 177 14.25 7.81 12.32
N ARG A 178 13.48 6.72 12.36
CA ARG A 178 13.28 5.91 13.57
C ARG A 178 14.56 5.23 14.04
N LEU A 179 15.31 4.61 13.12
CA LEU A 179 16.63 4.02 13.40
C LEU A 179 17.60 5.08 13.95
N LEU A 180 17.66 6.26 13.35
CA LEU A 180 18.62 7.30 13.73
C LEU A 180 18.25 8.04 15.02
N ARG A 181 16.95 8.26 15.28
CA ARG A 181 16.48 9.11 16.39
C ARG A 181 16.46 8.36 17.73
N LYS A 182 16.13 7.07 17.74
CA LYS A 182 15.99 6.30 18.97
C LYS A 182 17.33 5.70 19.40
N SER A 183 17.70 5.85 20.67
CA SER A 183 18.84 5.14 21.29
C SER A 183 18.55 3.64 21.40
N ASP A 184 17.35 3.31 21.86
CA ASP A 184 16.89 1.95 22.11
C ASP A 184 15.71 1.62 21.18
N LEU A 185 15.75 0.42 20.60
CA LEU A 185 14.71 -0.08 19.70
C LEU A 185 14.05 -1.28 20.35
N PHE A 186 12.73 -1.26 20.38
CA PHE A 186 11.91 -2.38 20.82
C PHE A 186 11.38 -3.16 19.63
N TYR A 187 10.74 -4.30 19.89
CA TYR A 187 10.19 -5.17 18.86
C TYR A 187 9.33 -4.40 17.84
N GLU A 188 8.48 -3.48 18.30
CA GLU A 188 7.58 -2.69 17.46
C GLU A 188 8.36 -1.74 16.52
N ASP A 189 9.52 -1.26 16.96
CA ASP A 189 10.40 -0.46 16.11
C ASP A 189 11.01 -1.33 15.01
N TYR A 190 11.55 -2.49 15.38
CA TYR A 190 12.11 -3.45 14.44
C TYR A 190 11.07 -3.95 13.43
N ASP A 191 9.86 -4.25 13.89
CA ASP A 191 8.74 -4.66 13.04
C ASP A 191 8.38 -3.54 12.06
N PHE A 192 8.24 -2.30 12.54
CA PHE A 192 7.98 -1.15 11.68
C PHE A 192 9.05 -0.95 10.61
N ILE A 193 10.32 -1.04 10.99
CA ILE A 193 11.46 -0.86 10.08
C ILE A 193 11.45 -1.97 9.02
N ALA A 194 11.41 -3.23 9.45
CA ALA A 194 11.40 -4.40 8.58
C ALA A 194 10.21 -4.36 7.60
N ARG A 195 9.02 -3.98 8.07
CA ARG A 195 7.82 -3.81 7.24
C ARG A 195 8.01 -2.77 6.14
N ASN A 196 8.59 -1.62 6.46
CA ASN A 196 8.77 -0.55 5.47
C ASN A 196 9.85 -0.92 4.45
N ILE A 197 10.96 -1.55 4.88
CA ILE A 197 11.97 -2.13 4.00
C ILE A 197 11.31 -3.12 3.03
N ASN A 198 10.56 -4.08 3.57
CA ASN A 198 9.89 -5.11 2.79
C ASN A 198 8.89 -4.54 1.77
N LYS A 199 8.02 -3.62 2.22
CA LYS A 199 7.04 -2.96 1.35
C LYS A 199 7.72 -2.18 0.21
N ALA A 200 8.90 -1.60 0.45
CA ALA A 200 9.66 -0.89 -0.58
C ALA A 200 10.30 -1.84 -1.61
N VAL A 201 10.86 -2.96 -1.17
CA VAL A 201 11.34 -4.01 -2.10
C VAL A 201 10.20 -4.50 -3.00
N LEU A 202 9.02 -4.80 -2.40
CA LEU A 202 7.84 -5.18 -3.17
C LEU A 202 7.43 -4.10 -4.18
N ALA A 203 7.42 -2.82 -3.77
CA ALA A 203 7.10 -1.74 -4.69
C ALA A 203 8.10 -1.58 -5.83
N CYS A 204 9.39 -1.88 -5.63
CA CYS A 204 10.38 -1.84 -6.72
C CYS A 204 10.06 -2.90 -7.79
N GLY A 205 9.73 -4.13 -7.38
CA GLY A 205 9.32 -5.18 -8.32
C GLY A 205 7.97 -4.88 -8.97
N ASP A 206 6.99 -4.42 -8.20
CA ASP A 206 5.67 -4.03 -8.71
C ASP A 206 5.80 -2.87 -9.73
N ALA A 207 6.68 -1.90 -9.48
CA ALA A 207 6.94 -0.79 -10.41
C ALA A 207 7.54 -1.26 -11.74
N LEU A 208 8.49 -2.20 -11.70
CA LEU A 208 9.04 -2.81 -12.90
C LEU A 208 7.97 -3.57 -13.69
N LEU A 209 7.14 -4.34 -13.00
CA LEU A 209 6.04 -5.09 -13.62
C LEU A 209 5.00 -4.16 -14.25
N LEU A 210 4.65 -3.06 -13.58
CA LEU A 210 3.76 -2.02 -14.13
C LEU A 210 4.36 -1.39 -15.38
N PHE A 211 5.63 -1.01 -15.35
CA PHE A 211 6.35 -0.47 -16.49
C PHE A 211 6.35 -1.43 -17.71
N ARG A 212 6.50 -2.73 -17.47
CA ARG A 212 6.47 -3.76 -18.53
C ARG A 212 5.07 -4.22 -18.93
N GLY A 213 4.02 -3.69 -18.31
CA GLY A 213 2.64 -4.14 -18.55
C GLY A 213 2.37 -5.58 -18.08
N LYS A 214 3.16 -6.09 -17.14
CA LYS A 214 3.12 -7.46 -16.59
C LYS A 214 2.63 -7.50 -15.14
N TYR A 215 2.10 -6.38 -14.62
CA TYR A 215 1.55 -6.36 -13.27
C TYR A 215 0.31 -7.25 -13.15
N ALA A 216 0.35 -8.18 -12.22
CA ALA A 216 -0.74 -9.09 -11.91
C ALA A 216 -1.25 -8.87 -10.48
N LEU A 217 -2.50 -9.25 -10.19
CA LEU A 217 -3.09 -9.05 -8.87
C LEU A 217 -2.51 -9.97 -7.82
N LYS A 218 -2.30 -11.24 -8.16
CA LYS A 218 -1.73 -12.22 -7.24
C LYS A 218 -0.22 -12.11 -7.23
N VAL A 219 0.36 -12.18 -6.05
CA VAL A 219 1.80 -12.11 -5.83
C VAL A 219 2.54 -13.27 -6.51
N GLN A 220 1.93 -14.45 -6.63
CA GLN A 220 2.55 -15.58 -7.33
C GLN A 220 2.71 -15.29 -8.83
N ASP A 221 1.70 -14.70 -9.46
CA ASP A 221 1.74 -14.32 -10.87
C ASP A 221 2.80 -13.20 -11.10
N ARG A 222 2.98 -12.31 -10.12
CA ARG A 222 4.04 -11.28 -10.14
C ARG A 222 5.43 -11.91 -10.04
N LEU A 223 5.63 -12.88 -9.14
CA LEU A 223 6.89 -13.62 -9.02
C LEU A 223 7.23 -14.32 -10.33
N GLN A 224 6.27 -15.03 -10.93
CA GLN A 224 6.47 -15.66 -12.23
C GLN A 224 6.83 -14.63 -13.32
N SER A 225 6.14 -13.49 -13.35
CA SER A 225 6.43 -12.44 -14.33
C SER A 225 7.83 -11.83 -14.14
N LEU A 226 8.29 -11.67 -12.90
CA LEU A 226 9.66 -11.22 -12.60
C LEU A 226 10.70 -12.27 -13.02
N ASP A 227 10.37 -13.56 -12.88
CA ASP A 227 11.21 -14.66 -13.31
C ASP A 227 11.42 -14.68 -14.83
N GLU A 228 10.36 -14.40 -15.59
CA GLU A 228 10.41 -14.28 -17.04
C GLU A 228 11.23 -13.05 -17.48
N LEU A 229 11.09 -11.92 -16.78
CA LEU A 229 11.87 -10.69 -17.08
C LEU A 229 13.36 -10.84 -16.78
N HIS A 230 13.75 -11.70 -15.85
CA HIS A 230 15.15 -11.96 -15.52
C HIS A 230 15.95 -12.53 -16.71
N VAL A 231 15.27 -13.12 -17.69
CA VAL A 231 15.88 -13.66 -18.92
C VAL A 231 16.51 -12.55 -19.80
N GLU A 232 16.17 -11.27 -19.60
CA GLU A 232 16.72 -10.12 -20.33
C GLU A 232 18.07 -9.58 -19.77
N LYS A 233 18.67 -10.26 -18.78
CA LYS A 233 20.06 -10.12 -18.27
C LYS A 233 20.59 -8.70 -18.01
N THR A 234 20.18 -8.11 -16.88
CA THR A 234 21.12 -7.27 -16.10
C THR A 234 21.26 -7.85 -14.69
N GLU A 235 22.47 -7.84 -14.14
CA GLU A 235 22.77 -8.33 -12.78
C GLU A 235 21.87 -7.67 -11.72
N LYS A 236 21.47 -6.43 -11.97
CA LYS A 236 20.59 -5.63 -11.12
C LYS A 236 19.19 -6.23 -10.97
N TRP A 237 18.58 -6.69 -12.06
CA TRP A 237 17.26 -7.32 -12.02
C TRP A 237 17.28 -8.68 -11.32
N ALA A 238 18.41 -9.39 -11.39
CA ALA A 238 18.62 -10.63 -10.64
C ALA A 238 18.52 -10.41 -9.13
N LYS A 239 19.20 -9.36 -8.63
CA LYS A 239 19.15 -8.97 -7.22
C LYS A 239 17.74 -8.58 -6.80
N LEU A 240 17.04 -7.77 -7.60
CA LEU A 240 15.64 -7.38 -7.32
C LEU A 240 14.74 -8.61 -7.19
N LYS A 241 14.83 -9.58 -8.11
CA LYS A 241 14.03 -10.81 -8.06
C LYS A 241 14.24 -11.56 -6.74
N SER A 242 15.49 -11.79 -6.34
CA SER A 242 15.81 -12.50 -5.10
C SER A 242 15.26 -11.77 -3.87
N LEU A 243 15.47 -10.46 -3.79
CA LEU A 243 14.95 -9.62 -2.71
C LEU A 243 13.42 -9.59 -2.70
N TYR A 244 12.77 -9.54 -3.85
CA TYR A 244 11.31 -9.58 -3.96
C TYR A 244 10.76 -10.92 -3.44
N ALA A 245 11.40 -12.04 -3.78
CA ALA A 245 11.00 -13.35 -3.27
C ALA A 245 11.18 -13.47 -1.74
N GLU A 246 12.27 -12.94 -1.18
CA GLU A 246 12.42 -12.79 0.28
C GLU A 246 11.32 -11.91 0.86
N ALA A 247 11.00 -10.82 0.19
CA ALA A 247 10.01 -9.89 0.67
C ALA A 247 8.61 -10.52 0.73
N VAL A 248 8.25 -11.32 -0.28
CA VAL A 248 7.02 -12.12 -0.29
C VAL A 248 6.99 -13.14 0.85
N ARG A 249 8.11 -13.82 1.13
CA ARG A 249 8.18 -14.77 2.26
C ARG A 249 7.91 -14.08 3.60
N LEU A 250 8.51 -12.91 3.84
CA LEU A 250 8.25 -12.13 5.05
C LEU A 250 6.81 -11.61 5.11
N LYS A 251 6.22 -11.18 3.98
CA LYS A 251 4.79 -10.81 3.93
C LYS A 251 3.88 -11.97 4.35
N LYS A 252 4.24 -13.19 3.95
CA LYS A 252 3.48 -14.43 4.18
C LYS A 252 3.59 -14.93 5.63
N THR A 253 4.83 -15.05 6.13
CA THR A 253 5.18 -15.51 7.47
C THR A 253 6.29 -14.61 8.00
N PRO A 254 5.94 -13.51 8.69
CA PRO A 254 6.90 -12.52 9.14
C PRO A 254 7.84 -13.11 10.19
N SER A 255 9.12 -12.78 10.05
CA SER A 255 10.17 -13.06 11.03
C SER A 255 11.01 -11.80 11.17
N ILE A 256 10.95 -11.18 12.34
CA ILE A 256 11.56 -9.86 12.58
C ILE A 256 12.92 -10.04 13.26
N LEU A 257 13.98 -9.60 12.58
CA LEU A 257 15.33 -9.58 13.14
C LEU A 257 15.50 -8.33 14.02
N GLN A 258 15.74 -8.55 15.32
CA GLN A 258 15.97 -7.49 16.31
C GLN A 258 17.45 -7.10 16.41
N ASP A 259 18.05 -6.76 15.26
CA ASP A 259 19.44 -6.32 15.16
C ASP A 259 19.56 -5.00 14.38
N ARG A 260 20.00 -3.95 15.06
CA ARG A 260 20.08 -2.59 14.52
C ARG A 260 21.01 -2.52 13.30
N GLU A 261 22.18 -3.15 13.36
CA GLU A 261 23.16 -3.09 12.28
C GLU A 261 22.64 -3.78 11.02
N SER A 262 22.05 -4.96 11.16
CA SER A 262 21.42 -5.65 10.02
C SER A 262 20.23 -4.90 9.46
N GLN A 263 19.39 -4.26 10.29
CA GLN A 263 18.32 -3.40 9.77
C GLN A 263 18.87 -2.19 9.02
N MET A 264 19.95 -1.56 9.52
CA MET A 264 20.59 -0.44 8.83
C MET A 264 21.16 -0.87 7.47
N ARG A 265 21.81 -2.03 7.39
CA ARG A 265 22.29 -2.59 6.12
C ARG A 265 21.15 -2.87 5.15
N LYS A 266 20.09 -3.56 5.59
CA LYS A 266 18.91 -3.84 4.76
C LYS A 266 18.21 -2.56 4.28
N LEU A 267 18.14 -1.55 5.14
CA LEU A 267 17.62 -0.23 4.79
C LEU A 267 18.46 0.39 3.67
N GLN A 268 19.78 0.45 3.84
CA GLN A 268 20.70 1.04 2.87
C GLN A 268 20.62 0.34 1.50
N GLU A 269 20.65 -1.00 1.49
CA GLU A 269 20.49 -1.79 0.27
C GLU A 269 19.15 -1.51 -0.43
N THR A 270 18.08 -1.32 0.35
CA THR A 270 16.74 -1.04 -0.19
C THR A 270 16.60 0.40 -0.69
N VAL A 271 17.30 1.36 -0.07
CA VAL A 271 17.41 2.74 -0.57
C VAL A 271 18.14 2.78 -1.91
N GLU A 272 19.23 2.05 -2.04
CA GLU A 272 19.95 1.88 -3.31
C GLU A 272 19.05 1.28 -4.37
N LEU A 273 18.39 0.16 -4.06
CA LEU A 273 17.44 -0.51 -4.97
C LEU A 273 16.30 0.42 -5.41
N SER A 274 15.71 1.17 -4.48
CA SER A 274 14.62 2.11 -4.78
C SER A 274 15.10 3.24 -5.68
N THR A 275 16.30 3.76 -5.42
CA THR A 275 16.93 4.81 -6.23
C THR A 275 17.24 4.31 -7.64
N GLU A 276 17.83 3.12 -7.77
CA GLU A 276 18.11 2.51 -9.07
C GLU A 276 16.82 2.25 -9.85
N THR A 277 15.78 1.76 -9.19
CA THR A 277 14.47 1.54 -9.80
C THR A 277 13.87 2.85 -10.30
N ALA A 278 13.89 3.92 -9.49
CA ALA A 278 13.40 5.23 -9.90
C ALA A 278 14.14 5.79 -11.12
N ARG A 279 15.47 5.65 -11.16
CA ARG A 279 16.30 6.08 -12.30
C ARG A 279 16.02 5.25 -13.56
N ALA A 280 15.96 3.92 -13.43
CA ALA A 280 15.66 3.02 -14.55
C ALA A 280 14.29 3.30 -15.18
N LEU A 281 13.34 3.81 -14.38
CA LEU A 281 11.98 4.12 -14.80
C LEU A 281 11.74 5.62 -15.05
N GLU A 282 12.76 6.47 -14.99
CA GLU A 282 12.60 7.94 -15.04
C GLU A 282 11.74 8.42 -16.22
N GLY A 283 12.05 7.96 -17.44
CA GLY A 283 11.28 8.34 -18.63
C GLY A 283 9.80 7.93 -18.55
N PHE A 284 9.51 6.78 -17.94
CA PHE A 284 8.14 6.31 -17.72
C PHE A 284 7.43 7.12 -16.62
N LEU A 285 8.11 7.37 -15.50
CA LEU A 285 7.58 8.14 -14.37
C LEU A 285 7.31 9.61 -14.74
N CYS A 286 8.11 10.17 -15.65
CA CYS A 286 7.98 11.53 -16.16
C CYS A 286 7.00 11.66 -17.33
N SER A 287 6.43 10.55 -17.82
CA SER A 287 5.50 10.57 -18.94
C SER A 287 4.30 11.48 -18.65
N SER A 288 3.88 12.23 -19.67
CA SER A 288 2.80 13.20 -19.54
C SER A 288 1.44 12.50 -19.48
N GLU A 289 0.60 12.95 -18.57
CA GLU A 289 -0.78 12.52 -18.47
C GLU A 289 -1.71 13.71 -18.73
N GLN A 290 -2.87 13.46 -19.33
CA GLN A 290 -3.90 14.47 -19.46
C GLN A 290 -4.43 14.85 -18.07
N LYS A 291 -4.25 16.11 -17.69
CA LYS A 291 -4.63 16.67 -16.39
C LYS A 291 -5.50 17.90 -16.61
N SER A 292 -6.52 18.06 -15.78
CA SER A 292 -7.32 19.29 -15.74
C SER A 292 -6.46 20.49 -15.30
N LEU A 293 -6.87 21.71 -15.68
CA LEU A 293 -6.17 22.94 -15.31
C LEU A 293 -6.01 23.08 -13.78
N LEU A 294 -7.09 22.81 -13.03
CA LEU A 294 -7.08 22.84 -11.57
C LEU A 294 -6.05 21.85 -10.98
N ARG A 295 -5.92 20.65 -11.56
CA ARG A 295 -4.94 19.67 -11.11
C ARG A 295 -3.52 20.15 -11.36
N ARG A 296 -3.24 20.73 -12.53
CA ARG A 296 -1.93 21.31 -12.87
C ARG A 296 -1.54 22.44 -11.91
N LEU A 297 -2.46 23.36 -11.64
CA LEU A 297 -2.22 24.46 -10.69
C LEU A 297 -1.91 23.95 -9.28
N LYS A 298 -2.66 22.94 -8.80
CA LYS A 298 -2.40 22.31 -7.50
C LYS A 298 -1.02 21.64 -7.46
N GLU A 299 -0.65 20.90 -8.51
CA GLU A 299 0.66 20.26 -8.60
C GLU A 299 1.79 21.29 -8.63
N ASN A 300 1.65 22.38 -9.39
CA ASN A 300 2.64 23.46 -9.42
C ASN A 300 2.84 24.10 -8.03
N LEU A 301 1.76 24.32 -7.28
CA LEU A 301 1.85 24.83 -5.91
C LEU A 301 2.62 23.87 -5.00
N ILE A 302 2.38 22.57 -5.11
CA ILE A 302 3.08 21.55 -4.31
C ILE A 302 4.56 21.48 -4.70
N ILE A 303 4.88 21.51 -6.00
CA ILE A 303 6.26 21.55 -6.49
C ILE A 303 6.98 22.80 -5.97
N PHE A 304 6.32 23.95 -5.98
CA PHE A 304 6.86 25.18 -5.39
C PHE A 304 7.15 25.03 -3.90
N GLN A 305 6.23 24.43 -3.13
CA GLN A 305 6.43 24.16 -1.71
C GLN A 305 7.58 23.18 -1.45
N LEU A 306 7.71 22.12 -2.26
CA LEU A 306 8.85 21.20 -2.17
C LEU A 306 10.18 21.93 -2.38
N ARG A 307 10.28 22.75 -3.43
CA ARG A 307 11.48 23.56 -3.71
C ARG A 307 11.82 24.48 -2.54
N LYS A 308 10.83 25.16 -1.98
CA LYS A 308 11.03 26.08 -0.86
C LYS A 308 11.53 25.37 0.40
N ASN A 309 10.89 24.27 0.79
CA ASN A 309 11.21 23.57 2.05
C ASN A 309 12.48 22.70 1.95
N PHE A 310 12.90 22.34 0.74
CA PHE A 310 14.06 21.47 0.49
C PHE A 310 15.09 22.12 -0.44
N SER A 311 15.19 23.45 -0.43
CA SER A 311 16.17 24.19 -1.24
C SER A 311 17.61 23.80 -0.91
N PHE A 312 17.88 23.41 0.34
CA PHE A 312 19.19 22.94 0.80
C PHE A 312 19.67 21.65 0.13
N LEU A 313 18.79 20.90 -0.56
CA LEU A 313 19.17 19.69 -1.28
C LEU A 313 19.72 19.97 -2.69
N ASN A 314 19.67 21.21 -3.19
CA ASN A 314 20.13 21.61 -4.53
C ASN A 314 19.58 20.72 -5.67
N ILE A 315 18.31 20.31 -5.58
CA ILE A 315 17.68 19.44 -6.58
C ILE A 315 17.09 20.29 -7.71
N GLU A 316 17.45 19.97 -8.95
CA GLU A 316 16.84 20.56 -10.14
C GLU A 316 15.43 20.00 -10.41
N LEU A 317 14.43 20.57 -9.72
CA LEU A 317 13.03 20.19 -9.89
C LEU A 317 12.38 20.75 -11.19
N ASN A 318 13.13 21.45 -12.04
CA ASN A 318 12.63 22.10 -13.27
C ASN A 318 12.32 21.12 -14.40
N LEU A 319 12.88 19.91 -14.36
CA LEU A 319 12.73 18.90 -15.41
C LEU A 319 11.48 18.02 -15.23
N ALA A 320 10.82 18.09 -14.07
CA ALA A 320 9.75 17.17 -13.71
C ALA A 320 8.36 17.83 -13.90
N ASN A 321 7.67 17.47 -14.99
CA ASN A 321 6.25 17.79 -15.22
C ASN A 321 5.29 16.93 -14.36
N ASN A 322 5.84 16.11 -13.46
CA ASN A 322 5.11 15.19 -12.60
C ASN A 322 5.50 15.44 -11.14
N MET A 323 4.56 15.94 -10.35
CA MET A 323 4.73 16.17 -8.92
C MET A 323 5.24 14.92 -8.18
N TYR A 324 4.76 13.73 -8.52
CA TYR A 324 5.21 12.49 -7.85
C TYR A 324 6.70 12.23 -8.11
N PHE A 325 7.21 12.52 -9.30
CA PHE A 325 8.62 12.39 -9.58
C PHE A 325 9.45 13.44 -8.81
N CYS A 326 8.94 14.67 -8.63
CA CYS A 326 9.58 15.65 -7.74
C CYS A 326 9.71 15.12 -6.30
N PHE A 327 8.68 14.45 -5.77
CA PHE A 327 8.76 13.79 -4.47
C PHE A 327 9.82 12.69 -4.45
N ILE A 328 9.91 11.87 -5.51
CA ILE A 328 10.94 10.83 -5.64
C ILE A 328 12.34 11.45 -5.59
N LEU A 329 12.60 12.53 -6.32
CA LEU A 329 13.91 13.21 -6.29
C LEU A 329 14.26 13.73 -4.89
N VAL A 330 13.32 14.38 -4.21
CA VAL A 330 13.50 14.83 -2.81
C VAL A 330 13.79 13.64 -1.88
N LEU A 331 13.01 12.57 -2.01
CA LEU A 331 13.20 11.35 -1.20
C LEU A 331 14.54 10.68 -1.47
N MET A 332 14.99 10.60 -2.73
CA MET A 332 16.30 10.04 -3.07
C MET A 332 17.41 10.79 -2.34
N SER A 333 17.41 12.13 -2.38
CA SER A 333 18.40 12.94 -1.67
C SER A 333 18.34 12.78 -0.15
N LEU A 334 17.13 12.79 0.43
CA LEU A 334 16.94 12.60 1.88
C LEU A 334 17.34 11.20 2.36
N LEU A 335 17.05 10.17 1.56
CA LEU A 335 17.39 8.79 1.88
C LEU A 335 18.88 8.50 1.73
N GLN A 336 19.60 9.20 0.86
CA GLN A 336 21.05 9.06 0.68
C GLN A 336 21.88 9.81 1.72
N GLY A 337 21.40 10.93 2.27
CA GLY A 337 22.16 11.70 3.27
C GLY A 337 22.33 10.94 4.58
N SER A 338 23.49 10.96 5.23
CA SER A 338 23.72 10.18 6.47
C SER A 338 23.04 10.77 7.72
N ALA A 339 22.64 12.04 7.68
CA ALA A 339 22.12 12.76 8.84
C ALA A 339 20.63 12.52 9.12
N LEU A 340 20.25 12.69 10.39
CA LEU A 340 18.85 12.81 10.81
C LEU A 340 18.23 14.05 10.16
N LEU A 341 16.99 13.93 9.68
CA LEU A 341 16.26 15.06 9.12
C LEU A 341 15.66 15.85 10.28
N PRO A 342 15.89 17.18 10.39
CA PRO A 342 15.27 17.97 11.44
C PRO A 342 13.74 17.87 11.42
N ASP A 343 13.12 17.91 12.60
CA ASP A 343 11.67 17.71 12.76
C ASP A 343 10.85 18.69 11.93
N GLU A 344 11.31 19.93 11.76
CA GLU A 344 10.66 20.92 10.90
C GLU A 344 10.52 20.42 9.44
N HIS A 345 11.61 19.90 8.88
CA HIS A 345 11.64 19.39 7.51
C HIS A 345 10.90 18.06 7.38
N GLU A 346 10.98 17.18 8.37
CA GLU A 346 10.17 15.94 8.39
C GLU A 346 8.67 16.26 8.45
N ASN A 347 8.26 17.22 9.28
CA ASN A 347 6.87 17.67 9.38
C ASN A 347 6.39 18.35 8.10
N ALA A 348 7.21 19.21 7.50
CA ALA A 348 6.92 19.81 6.21
C ALA A 348 6.72 18.73 5.12
N TYR A 349 7.62 17.74 5.08
CA TYR A 349 7.51 16.58 4.19
C TYR A 349 6.17 15.85 4.39
N ARG A 350 5.87 15.44 5.63
CA ARG A 350 4.65 14.69 5.98
C ARG A 350 3.39 15.46 5.60
N LYS A 351 3.35 16.77 5.86
CA LYS A 351 2.22 17.62 5.47
C LYS A 351 1.99 17.58 3.96
N MET A 352 3.05 17.70 3.17
CA MET A 352 2.98 17.63 1.70
C MET A 352 2.61 16.22 1.21
N TRP A 353 3.14 15.16 1.84
CA TRP A 353 2.80 13.77 1.53
C TRP A 353 1.31 13.46 1.75
N ASN A 354 0.71 13.98 2.83
CA ASN A 354 -0.72 13.83 3.09
C ASN A 354 -1.62 14.50 2.04
N TYR A 355 -1.11 15.46 1.25
CA TYR A 355 -1.88 16.08 0.16
C TYR A 355 -1.91 15.25 -1.12
N ILE A 356 -1.03 14.27 -1.25
CA ILE A 356 -0.87 13.45 -2.46
C ILE A 356 -1.41 12.02 -2.32
N GLY A 357 -1.62 11.56 -1.08
CA GLY A 357 -2.27 10.30 -0.72
C GLY A 357 -3.77 10.27 -0.93
#